data_AF-A0A9D8DZY4-F1
#
_entry.id   AF-A0A9D8DZY4-F1
#
_cell.length_a   1.000
_cell.length_b   1.000
_cell.length_c   1.000
_cell.angle_alpha   90.00
_cell.angle_beta   90.00
_cell.angle_gamma   90.00
#
_symmetry.space_group_name_H-M   'P 1'
#
loop_
_entity.id
_entity.type
_entity.pdbx_description
1 polymer ?
#
loop_
_entity_poly.entity_id
_entity_poly.type
_entity_poly.pdbx_seq_one_letter_code
_entity_poly.pdbx_strand_id
1 'polypeptide(L)'
;MSEVTFYRERDADPSALRGTCVAVIGYGNLGRSMALNLRDSGLEVVVGNIDDDYRGAADDDGFDTLDIADAVAAAGLVYVLLPDEATPECFAGEMRPHLRPGAAVAFASGYVLAFGLIEVPDFVDVLMLAPRMLGEEVRRSYLDGTGFFGYVSVEQDASGQATRRLLALAHASGCLRRGAMPLAARQEALLDLLIEQTVGPYLGTAIQLAFMMGVGAGLPAEAMVLEMYMSGEMARTFQAFAEAGFMESVGWHGAVAQYGGFVRTLEVDREAMHRMFGAVLEDIRGGGFARRFQQEHAAGYPTLAAIEAVKAAGTLMTEAESRVRAALD
;
A
#
# COMPACT_ATOMS: atom_id res chain seq x y z
N MET A 1 13.40 -24.79 -8.78
CA MET A 1 12.81 -23.46 -8.47
C MET A 1 11.41 -23.48 -9.05
N SER A 2 10.38 -23.14 -8.27
CA SER A 2 9.03 -22.99 -8.82
C SER A 2 9.02 -21.84 -9.82
N GLU A 3 8.29 -22.00 -10.92
CA GLU A 3 8.07 -20.94 -11.89
C GLU A 3 7.35 -19.76 -11.20
N VAL A 4 7.82 -18.54 -11.44
CA VAL A 4 7.21 -17.33 -10.86
C VAL A 4 6.03 -16.93 -11.75
N THR A 5 4.83 -17.04 -11.20
CA THR A 5 3.59 -16.74 -11.93
C THR A 5 3.14 -15.31 -11.70
N PHE A 6 2.93 -14.58 -12.80
CA PHE A 6 2.21 -13.30 -12.79
C PHE A 6 0.99 -13.39 -13.70
N TYR A 7 -0.16 -12.98 -13.18
CA TYR A 7 -1.29 -12.63 -14.01
C TYR A 7 -1.02 -11.33 -14.75
N ARG A 8 -1.39 -11.31 -16.03
CA ARG A 8 -1.27 -10.21 -16.98
C ARG A 8 -2.61 -9.98 -17.67
N GLU A 9 -2.70 -8.95 -18.49
CA GLU A 9 -3.96 -8.60 -19.17
C GLU A 9 -4.58 -9.77 -19.94
N ARG A 10 -3.74 -10.62 -20.56
CA ARG A 10 -4.17 -11.83 -21.28
C ARG A 10 -4.86 -12.89 -20.42
N ASP A 11 -4.65 -12.85 -19.11
CA ASP A 11 -5.18 -13.83 -18.17
C ASP A 11 -6.56 -13.39 -17.62
N ALA A 12 -6.96 -12.14 -17.87
CA ALA A 12 -8.25 -11.61 -17.48
C ALA A 12 -9.28 -11.69 -18.61
N ASP A 13 -10.53 -11.87 -18.23
CA ASP A 13 -11.68 -11.65 -19.10
C ASP A 13 -12.41 -10.38 -18.64
N PRO A 14 -12.25 -9.24 -19.34
CA PRO A 14 -12.87 -7.97 -18.96
C PRO A 14 -14.41 -8.03 -18.92
N SER A 15 -15.04 -9.01 -19.58
CA SER A 15 -16.50 -9.14 -19.56
C SER A 15 -17.05 -9.69 -18.24
N ALA A 16 -16.21 -10.22 -17.35
CA ALA A 16 -16.64 -10.87 -16.11
C ALA A 16 -17.26 -9.90 -15.08
N LEU A 17 -17.04 -8.59 -15.22
CA LEU A 17 -17.70 -7.55 -14.41
C LEU A 17 -18.68 -6.70 -15.22
N ARG A 18 -18.99 -7.08 -16.47
CA ARG A 18 -19.91 -6.31 -17.30
C ARG A 18 -21.32 -6.34 -16.70
N GLY A 19 -21.89 -5.16 -16.45
CA GLY A 19 -23.21 -5.02 -15.83
C GLY A 19 -23.20 -5.29 -14.32
N THR A 20 -22.02 -5.51 -13.72
CA THR A 20 -21.84 -5.57 -12.27
C THR A 20 -21.52 -4.16 -11.78
N CYS A 21 -22.37 -3.58 -10.94
CA CYS A 21 -22.04 -2.37 -10.20
C CYS A 21 -20.95 -2.68 -9.16
N VAL A 22 -19.91 -1.83 -9.15
CA VAL A 22 -18.79 -1.90 -8.21
C VAL A 22 -18.93 -0.78 -7.19
N ALA A 23 -19.08 -1.12 -5.91
CA ALA A 23 -19.00 -0.14 -4.83
C ALA A 23 -17.55 0.01 -4.37
N VAL A 24 -16.99 1.22 -4.48
CA VAL A 24 -15.72 1.58 -3.86
C VAL A 24 -16.01 2.18 -2.49
N ILE A 25 -15.55 1.53 -1.42
CA ILE A 25 -15.81 1.97 -0.04
C ILE A 25 -14.59 2.68 0.52
N GLY A 26 -14.73 3.98 0.79
CA GLY A 26 -13.64 4.89 1.12
C GLY A 26 -13.06 5.59 -0.09
N TYR A 27 -12.94 6.92 -0.01
CA TYR A 27 -12.47 7.76 -1.12
C TYR A 27 -11.15 8.53 -0.83
N GLY A 28 -10.30 7.96 0.02
CA GLY A 28 -8.94 8.45 0.25
C GLY A 28 -8.01 8.28 -0.96
N ASN A 29 -6.70 8.46 -0.77
CA ASN A 29 -5.71 8.43 -1.87
C ASN A 29 -5.81 7.20 -2.79
N LEU A 30 -5.96 6.00 -2.21
CA LEU A 30 -6.11 4.77 -2.99
C LEU A 30 -7.54 4.60 -3.52
N GLY A 31 -8.53 4.92 -2.68
CA GLY A 31 -9.97 4.91 -3.00
C GLY A 31 -10.29 5.65 -4.28
N ARG A 32 -9.90 6.94 -4.30
CA ARG A 32 -10.06 7.84 -5.44
C ARG A 32 -9.44 7.28 -6.72
N SER A 33 -8.17 6.86 -6.66
CA SER A 33 -7.47 6.32 -7.82
C SER A 33 -8.13 5.05 -8.37
N MET A 34 -8.58 4.15 -7.50
CA MET A 34 -9.27 2.94 -7.91
C MET A 34 -10.63 3.25 -8.54
N ALA A 35 -11.45 4.09 -7.91
CA ALA A 35 -12.75 4.48 -8.44
C ALA A 35 -12.63 5.09 -9.84
N LEU A 36 -11.70 6.04 -10.01
CA LEU A 36 -11.42 6.68 -11.30
C LEU A 36 -10.96 5.69 -12.36
N ASN A 37 -10.04 4.78 -12.03
CA ASN A 37 -9.52 3.78 -12.97
C ASN A 37 -10.61 2.78 -13.39
N LEU A 38 -11.44 2.32 -12.45
CA LEU A 38 -12.53 1.38 -12.71
C LEU A 38 -13.60 2.03 -13.61
N ARG A 39 -13.96 3.28 -13.35
CA ARG A 39 -14.88 4.05 -14.19
C ARG A 39 -14.34 4.26 -15.60
N ASP A 40 -13.09 4.66 -15.74
CA ASP A 40 -12.45 4.89 -17.05
C ASP A 40 -12.29 3.58 -17.85
N SER A 41 -12.23 2.44 -17.15
CA SER A 41 -12.30 1.09 -17.74
C SER A 41 -13.71 0.65 -18.14
N GLY A 42 -14.72 1.52 -17.96
CA GLY A 42 -16.10 1.31 -18.40
C GLY A 42 -16.98 0.52 -17.43
N LEU A 43 -16.56 0.39 -16.15
CA LEU A 43 -17.41 -0.20 -15.11
C LEU A 43 -18.37 0.84 -14.52
N GLU A 44 -19.52 0.36 -14.08
CA GLU A 44 -20.44 1.13 -13.25
C GLU A 44 -19.88 1.17 -11.83
N VAL A 45 -19.56 2.36 -11.33
CA VAL A 45 -18.92 2.57 -10.03
C VAL A 45 -19.77 3.51 -9.20
N VAL A 46 -20.08 3.10 -7.97
CA VAL A 46 -20.64 3.96 -6.92
C VAL A 46 -19.62 4.10 -5.80
N VAL A 47 -19.64 5.23 -5.10
CA VAL A 47 -18.74 5.46 -3.96
C VAL A 47 -19.56 5.40 -2.67
N GLY A 48 -19.12 4.59 -1.72
CA GLY A 48 -19.65 4.60 -0.36
C GLY A 48 -18.65 5.30 0.56
N ASN A 49 -19.04 6.43 1.15
CA ASN A 49 -18.15 7.19 2.05
C ASN A 49 -18.94 7.87 3.16
N ILE A 50 -18.30 8.11 4.31
CA ILE A 50 -18.90 8.91 5.38
C ILE A 50 -18.97 10.39 4.98
N ASP A 51 -19.73 11.19 5.74
CA ASP A 51 -19.81 12.63 5.51
C ASP A 51 -18.52 13.33 5.97
N ASP A 52 -17.57 13.48 5.04
CA ASP A 52 -16.28 14.14 5.21
C ASP A 52 -15.82 14.83 3.90
N ASP A 53 -14.62 15.42 3.92
CA ASP A 53 -14.05 16.09 2.74
C ASP A 53 -13.83 15.13 1.55
N TYR A 54 -13.64 13.83 1.79
CA TYR A 54 -13.47 12.84 0.72
C TYR A 54 -14.79 12.54 0.00
N ARG A 55 -15.93 12.64 0.69
CA ARG A 55 -17.26 12.60 0.04
C ARG A 55 -17.43 13.77 -0.92
N GLY A 56 -17.08 14.98 -0.50
CA GLY A 56 -17.06 16.15 -1.38
C GLY A 56 -16.14 15.97 -2.59
N ALA A 57 -14.94 15.41 -2.38
CA ALA A 57 -14.02 15.11 -3.48
C ALA A 57 -14.55 14.06 -4.46
N ALA A 58 -15.30 13.06 -3.99
CA ALA A 58 -15.96 12.07 -4.84
C ALA A 58 -17.06 12.70 -5.71
N ASP A 59 -17.87 13.58 -5.12
CA ASP A 59 -18.91 14.33 -5.82
C ASP A 59 -18.29 15.26 -6.89
N ASP A 60 -17.20 15.96 -6.56
CA ASP A 60 -16.45 16.83 -7.49
C ASP A 60 -15.84 16.04 -8.66
N ASP A 61 -15.39 14.80 -8.41
CA ASP A 61 -14.91 13.89 -9.45
C ASP A 61 -16.06 13.26 -10.27
N GLY A 62 -17.32 13.51 -9.91
CA GLY A 62 -18.52 13.12 -10.65
C GLY A 62 -19.03 11.71 -10.33
N PHE A 63 -18.78 11.20 -9.12
CA PHE A 63 -19.39 9.96 -8.65
C PHE A 63 -20.74 10.19 -7.97
N ASP A 64 -21.59 9.16 -7.98
CA ASP A 64 -22.76 9.09 -7.10
C ASP A 64 -22.29 8.58 -5.74
N THR A 65 -22.17 9.49 -4.77
CA THR A 65 -21.66 9.17 -3.43
C THR A 65 -22.79 8.89 -2.46
N LEU A 66 -22.89 7.62 -2.06
CA LEU A 66 -23.92 7.08 -1.19
C LEU A 66 -23.39 6.85 0.23
N ASP A 67 -24.31 6.64 1.16
CA ASP A 67 -23.98 6.01 2.44
C ASP A 67 -23.42 4.60 2.19
N ILE A 68 -22.50 4.15 3.05
CA ILE A 68 -21.78 2.88 2.85
C ILE A 68 -22.75 1.70 2.73
N ALA A 69 -23.77 1.63 3.59
CA ALA A 69 -24.79 0.60 3.53
C ALA A 69 -25.55 0.55 2.20
N ASP A 70 -25.88 1.71 1.63
CA ASP A 70 -26.61 1.81 0.37
C ASP A 70 -25.71 1.44 -0.82
N ALA A 71 -24.45 1.88 -0.82
CA ALA A 71 -23.46 1.48 -1.82
C ALA A 71 -23.26 -0.05 -1.82
N VAL A 72 -23.09 -0.64 -0.64
CA VAL A 72 -22.93 -2.10 -0.48
C VAL A 72 -24.18 -2.84 -0.96
N ALA A 73 -25.37 -2.35 -0.62
CA ALA A 73 -26.62 -2.95 -1.07
C ALA A 73 -26.81 -2.86 -2.59
N ALA A 74 -26.31 -1.81 -3.25
CA ALA A 74 -26.45 -1.64 -4.70
C ALA A 74 -25.47 -2.49 -5.52
N ALA A 75 -24.34 -2.90 -4.94
CA ALA A 75 -23.23 -3.48 -5.68
C ALA A 75 -23.25 -5.02 -5.76
N GLY A 76 -22.71 -5.54 -6.87
CA GLY A 76 -22.37 -6.96 -7.02
C GLY A 76 -20.92 -7.26 -6.64
N LEU A 77 -20.06 -6.24 -6.59
CA LEU A 77 -18.70 -6.31 -6.08
C LEU A 77 -18.44 -5.08 -5.20
N VAL A 78 -18.01 -5.31 -3.95
CA VAL A 78 -17.62 -4.26 -3.00
C VAL A 78 -16.10 -4.27 -2.89
N TYR A 79 -15.44 -3.15 -3.20
CA TYR A 79 -14.00 -2.99 -3.01
C TYR A 79 -13.71 -2.08 -1.82
N VAL A 80 -13.25 -2.69 -0.73
CA VAL A 80 -12.99 -2.02 0.55
C VAL A 80 -11.61 -1.38 0.53
N LEU A 81 -11.60 -0.04 0.61
CA LEU A 81 -10.44 0.84 0.56
C LEU A 81 -10.40 1.78 1.77
N LEU A 82 -10.91 1.29 2.90
CA LEU A 82 -10.86 1.95 4.20
C LEU A 82 -9.51 1.68 4.90
N PRO A 83 -9.15 2.49 5.91
CA PRO A 83 -8.07 2.15 6.83
C PRO A 83 -8.30 0.77 7.48
N ASP A 84 -7.23 -0.01 7.63
CA ASP A 84 -7.27 -1.38 8.12
C ASP A 84 -7.86 -1.49 9.53
N GLU A 85 -7.65 -0.47 10.37
CA GLU A 85 -8.15 -0.38 11.73
C GLU A 85 -9.62 0.00 11.85
N ALA A 86 -10.15 0.77 10.89
CA ALA A 86 -11.56 1.18 10.87
C ALA A 86 -12.46 0.16 10.16
N THR A 87 -11.86 -0.66 9.29
CA THR A 87 -12.56 -1.69 8.52
C THR A 87 -13.38 -2.65 9.38
N PRO A 88 -12.93 -3.17 10.54
CA PRO A 88 -13.72 -4.12 11.35
C PRO A 88 -15.09 -3.58 11.80
N GLU A 89 -15.11 -2.36 12.34
CA GLU A 89 -16.34 -1.73 12.82
C GLU A 89 -17.29 -1.42 11.65
N CYS A 90 -16.76 -0.77 10.61
CA CYS A 90 -17.54 -0.43 9.41
C CYS A 90 -18.06 -1.68 8.71
N PHE A 91 -17.24 -2.73 8.59
CA PHE A 91 -17.67 -3.98 7.97
C PHE A 91 -18.78 -4.64 8.76
N ALA A 92 -18.70 -4.69 10.09
CA ALA A 92 -19.72 -5.30 10.93
C ALA A 92 -21.07 -4.55 10.91
N GLY A 93 -21.02 -3.21 10.92
CA GLY A 93 -22.21 -2.36 11.00
C GLY A 93 -22.84 -2.01 9.64
N GLU A 94 -22.02 -1.57 8.69
CA GLU A 94 -22.48 -0.94 7.45
C GLU A 94 -22.38 -1.86 6.22
N MET A 95 -21.52 -2.88 6.25
CA MET A 95 -21.33 -3.74 5.07
C MET A 95 -21.98 -5.11 5.21
N ARG A 96 -21.58 -5.89 6.22
CA ARG A 96 -22.00 -7.29 6.41
C ARG A 96 -23.52 -7.48 6.36
N PRO A 97 -24.36 -6.63 6.98
CA PRO A 97 -25.82 -6.79 6.92
C PRO A 97 -26.43 -6.57 5.53
N HIS A 98 -25.71 -5.87 4.65
CA HIS A 98 -26.19 -5.43 3.33
C HIS A 98 -25.63 -6.28 2.17
N LEU A 99 -24.65 -7.15 2.45
CA LEU A 99 -24.11 -8.10 1.47
C LEU A 99 -25.17 -9.13 1.05
N ARG A 100 -25.18 -9.47 -0.24
CA ARG A 100 -26.15 -10.37 -0.87
C ARG A 100 -25.51 -11.68 -1.34
N PRO A 101 -26.25 -12.80 -1.39
CA PRO A 101 -25.77 -14.04 -2.00
C PRO A 101 -25.21 -13.84 -3.40
N GLY A 102 -24.00 -14.36 -3.64
CA GLY A 102 -23.33 -14.24 -4.93
C GLY A 102 -22.62 -12.91 -5.20
N ALA A 103 -22.63 -11.97 -4.25
CA ALA A 103 -21.78 -10.79 -4.29
C ALA A 103 -20.30 -11.16 -4.02
N ALA A 104 -19.38 -10.25 -4.32
CA ALA A 104 -17.97 -10.36 -3.98
C ALA A 104 -17.53 -9.19 -3.10
N VAL A 105 -16.62 -9.44 -2.17
CA VAL A 105 -15.92 -8.40 -1.40
C VAL A 105 -14.43 -8.51 -1.66
N ALA A 106 -13.83 -7.42 -2.12
CA ALA A 106 -12.40 -7.30 -2.36
C ALA A 106 -11.76 -6.37 -1.32
N PHE A 107 -10.55 -6.69 -0.88
CA PHE A 107 -9.74 -5.85 0.01
C PHE A 107 -8.44 -5.45 -0.68
N ALA A 108 -7.93 -4.25 -0.36
CA ALA A 108 -6.62 -3.77 -0.84
C ALA A 108 -5.44 -4.11 0.06
N SER A 109 -5.71 -4.76 1.19
CA SER A 109 -4.76 -5.26 2.16
C SER A 109 -5.26 -6.61 2.66
N GLY A 110 -4.36 -7.54 2.89
CA GLY A 110 -4.66 -8.83 3.49
C GLY A 110 -4.84 -8.75 5.00
N TYR A 111 -4.57 -7.58 5.63
CA TYR A 111 -4.49 -7.41 7.08
C TYR A 111 -5.72 -7.91 7.84
N VAL A 112 -6.91 -7.39 7.50
CA VAL A 112 -8.15 -7.73 8.23
C VAL A 112 -8.52 -9.20 8.09
N LEU A 113 -8.17 -9.83 6.97
CA LEU A 113 -8.38 -11.25 6.70
C LEU A 113 -7.34 -12.11 7.45
N ALA A 114 -6.06 -11.72 7.37
CA ALA A 114 -4.94 -12.43 7.96
C ALA A 114 -5.04 -12.59 9.48
N PHE A 115 -5.60 -11.57 10.14
CA PHE A 115 -5.75 -11.52 11.60
C PHE A 115 -7.16 -11.82 12.10
N GLY A 116 -8.09 -12.21 11.21
CA GLY A 116 -9.45 -12.59 11.57
C GLY A 116 -10.23 -11.48 12.25
N LEU A 117 -10.05 -10.23 11.79
CA LEU A 117 -10.68 -9.06 12.38
C LEU A 117 -12.12 -8.84 11.90
N ILE A 118 -12.51 -9.54 10.83
CA ILE A 118 -13.85 -9.50 10.26
C ILE A 118 -14.40 -10.91 10.09
N GLU A 119 -15.73 -11.02 10.19
CA GLU A 119 -16.48 -12.23 9.92
C GLU A 119 -17.23 -12.07 8.60
N VAL A 120 -16.67 -12.65 7.53
CA VAL A 120 -17.30 -12.58 6.20
C VAL A 120 -18.33 -13.70 6.03
N PRO A 121 -19.53 -13.43 5.46
CA PRO A 121 -20.51 -14.48 5.21
C PRO A 121 -20.01 -15.56 4.27
N ASP A 122 -20.48 -16.80 4.43
CA ASP A 122 -20.09 -17.95 3.59
C ASP A 122 -20.64 -17.89 2.15
N PHE A 123 -21.64 -17.04 1.91
CA PHE A 123 -22.32 -16.91 0.62
C PHE A 123 -21.73 -15.87 -0.33
N VAL A 124 -20.64 -15.18 0.05
CA VAL A 124 -19.95 -14.17 -0.81
C VAL A 124 -18.58 -14.65 -1.26
N ASP A 125 -18.08 -14.14 -2.37
CA ASP A 125 -16.66 -14.31 -2.71
C ASP A 125 -15.81 -13.36 -1.85
N VAL A 126 -14.64 -13.83 -1.39
CA VAL A 126 -13.66 -13.01 -0.65
C VAL A 126 -12.38 -12.93 -1.47
N LEU A 127 -12.06 -11.71 -1.89
CA LEU A 127 -11.01 -11.41 -2.83
C LEU A 127 -10.00 -10.44 -2.20
N MET A 128 -8.78 -10.46 -2.70
CA MET A 128 -7.78 -9.45 -2.41
C MET A 128 -7.16 -8.97 -3.72
N LEU A 129 -7.13 -7.66 -3.92
CA LEU A 129 -6.33 -6.98 -4.94
C LEU A 129 -5.56 -5.89 -4.22
N ALA A 130 -4.27 -6.14 -3.96
CA ALA A 130 -3.47 -5.33 -3.06
C ALA A 130 -2.32 -4.64 -3.84
N PRO A 131 -2.48 -3.37 -4.24
CA PRO A 131 -1.50 -2.63 -5.05
C PRO A 131 -0.16 -2.47 -4.32
N ARG A 132 0.96 -2.56 -5.04
CA ARG A 132 2.31 -2.23 -4.52
C ARG A 132 2.75 -0.87 -5.06
N MET A 133 1.94 0.15 -4.75
CA MET A 133 2.11 1.51 -5.24
C MET A 133 1.37 2.49 -4.33
N LEU A 134 1.87 3.72 -4.20
CA LEU A 134 1.16 4.80 -3.52
C LEU A 134 -0.12 5.17 -4.27
N GLY A 135 -1.15 5.60 -3.53
CA GLY A 135 -2.49 5.85 -4.08
C GLY A 135 -2.49 6.79 -5.30
N GLU A 136 -1.84 7.95 -5.24
CA GLU A 136 -1.80 8.88 -6.38
C GLU A 136 -1.05 8.30 -7.59
N GLU A 137 0.04 7.57 -7.35
CA GLU A 137 0.84 6.93 -8.39
C GLU A 137 0.09 5.76 -9.07
N VAL A 138 -0.89 5.14 -8.40
CA VAL A 138 -1.82 4.19 -9.04
C VAL A 138 -2.62 4.86 -10.15
N ARG A 139 -3.11 6.09 -9.93
CA ARG A 139 -3.84 6.83 -10.97
C ARG A 139 -2.89 7.29 -12.08
N ARG A 140 -1.73 7.83 -11.70
CA ARG A 140 -0.74 8.31 -12.67
C ARG A 140 -0.28 7.21 -13.62
N SER A 141 0.11 6.05 -13.08
CA SER A 141 0.53 4.89 -13.88
C SER A 141 -0.62 4.27 -14.70
N TYR A 142 -1.87 4.43 -14.26
CA TYR A 142 -3.01 4.06 -15.09
C TYR A 142 -3.14 4.99 -16.30
N LEU A 143 -3.01 6.30 -16.10
CA LEU A 143 -3.15 7.27 -17.18
C LEU A 143 -2.03 7.20 -18.21
N ASP A 144 -0.79 6.90 -17.78
CA ASP A 144 0.36 6.76 -18.69
C ASP A 144 0.45 5.39 -19.38
N GLY A 145 -0.44 4.45 -19.02
CA GLY A 145 -0.51 3.11 -19.61
C GLY A 145 0.45 2.08 -19.02
N THR A 146 1.28 2.43 -18.03
CA THR A 146 2.26 1.51 -17.42
C THR A 146 1.62 0.54 -16.43
N GLY A 147 0.63 1.01 -15.66
CA GLY A 147 0.04 0.29 -14.54
C GLY A 147 1.00 0.05 -13.38
N PHE A 148 0.60 -0.81 -12.44
CA PHE A 148 1.31 -1.05 -11.20
C PHE A 148 1.33 -2.53 -10.83
N PHE A 149 2.37 -2.97 -10.10
CA PHE A 149 2.39 -4.32 -9.56
C PHE A 149 1.37 -4.47 -8.43
N GLY A 150 0.81 -5.66 -8.26
CA GLY A 150 -0.06 -5.96 -7.13
C GLY A 150 0.00 -7.42 -6.72
N TYR A 151 -0.60 -7.71 -5.57
CA TYR A 151 -0.89 -9.06 -5.13
C TYR A 151 -2.36 -9.37 -5.31
N VAL A 152 -2.66 -10.62 -5.67
CA VAL A 152 -4.04 -11.09 -5.79
C VAL A 152 -4.25 -12.39 -5.03
N SER A 153 -5.41 -12.52 -4.40
CA SER A 153 -5.83 -13.76 -3.76
C SER A 153 -7.35 -13.95 -3.82
N VAL A 154 -7.76 -15.21 -3.88
CA VAL A 154 -9.13 -15.64 -3.61
C VAL A 154 -9.09 -16.41 -2.28
N GLU A 155 -9.63 -15.80 -1.24
CA GLU A 155 -9.70 -16.39 0.10
C GLU A 155 -10.99 -17.22 0.29
N GLN A 156 -12.04 -16.90 -0.46
CA GLN A 156 -13.30 -17.65 -0.51
C GLN A 156 -13.92 -17.55 -1.91
N ASP A 157 -14.32 -18.68 -2.49
CA ASP A 157 -15.04 -18.75 -3.76
C ASP A 157 -16.41 -19.39 -3.55
N ALA A 158 -17.40 -18.58 -3.20
CA ALA A 158 -18.77 -19.04 -2.98
C ALA A 158 -19.55 -19.17 -4.29
N SER A 159 -19.18 -18.39 -5.31
CA SER A 159 -19.88 -18.33 -6.60
C SER A 159 -19.33 -19.30 -7.66
N GLY A 160 -18.11 -19.81 -7.48
CA GLY A 160 -17.35 -20.50 -8.52
C GLY A 160 -16.78 -19.56 -9.60
N GLN A 161 -16.85 -18.24 -9.39
CA GLN A 161 -16.41 -17.20 -10.33
C GLN A 161 -15.39 -16.23 -9.71
N ALA A 162 -14.98 -16.44 -8.45
CA ALA A 162 -14.14 -15.50 -7.70
C ALA A 162 -12.87 -15.09 -8.44
N THR A 163 -12.11 -16.06 -8.97
CA THR A 163 -10.87 -15.78 -9.72
C THR A 163 -11.14 -14.92 -10.95
N ARG A 164 -12.22 -15.20 -11.68
CA ARG A 164 -12.54 -14.48 -12.92
C ARG A 164 -12.95 -13.03 -12.63
N ARG A 165 -13.71 -12.81 -11.55
CA ARG A 165 -14.08 -11.47 -11.05
C ARG A 165 -12.86 -10.70 -10.56
N LEU A 166 -11.97 -11.35 -9.80
CA LEU A 166 -10.74 -10.76 -9.30
C LEU A 166 -9.81 -10.29 -10.41
N LEU A 167 -9.58 -11.14 -11.43
CA LEU A 167 -8.72 -10.77 -12.56
C LEU A 167 -9.35 -9.67 -13.41
N ALA A 168 -10.68 -9.63 -13.55
CA ALA A 168 -11.37 -8.52 -14.21
C ALA A 168 -11.25 -7.20 -13.41
N LEU A 169 -11.35 -7.25 -12.07
CA LEU A 169 -11.11 -6.08 -11.20
C LEU A 169 -9.66 -5.59 -11.34
N ALA A 170 -8.68 -6.50 -11.28
CA ALA A 170 -7.27 -6.18 -11.43
C ALA A 170 -6.92 -5.64 -12.83
N HIS A 171 -7.61 -6.12 -13.86
CA HIS A 171 -7.49 -5.59 -15.22
C HIS A 171 -8.04 -4.16 -15.28
N ALA A 172 -9.27 -3.96 -14.81
CA ALA A 172 -9.95 -2.66 -14.85
C ALA A 172 -9.25 -1.59 -14.00
N SER A 173 -8.58 -1.97 -12.92
CA SER A 173 -7.77 -1.03 -12.13
C SER A 173 -6.45 -0.63 -12.79
N GLY A 174 -6.00 -1.36 -13.83
CA GLY A 174 -4.71 -1.20 -14.49
C GLY A 174 -3.57 -2.02 -13.91
N CYS A 175 -3.81 -2.80 -12.85
CA CYS A 175 -2.79 -3.64 -12.22
C CYS A 175 -2.16 -4.64 -13.21
N LEU A 176 -2.98 -5.29 -14.04
CA LEU A 176 -2.50 -6.36 -14.91
C LEU A 176 -1.63 -5.90 -16.10
N ARG A 177 -1.55 -4.59 -16.38
CA ARG A 177 -0.61 -4.02 -17.35
C ARG A 177 0.83 -4.31 -16.92
N ARG A 178 1.11 -4.10 -15.62
CA ARG A 178 2.41 -4.38 -15.02
C ARG A 178 2.49 -5.79 -14.43
N GLY A 179 1.38 -6.31 -13.92
CA GLY A 179 1.20 -7.70 -13.51
C GLY A 179 0.91 -7.89 -12.03
N ALA A 180 0.10 -8.90 -11.73
CA ALA A 180 -0.25 -9.27 -10.36
C ALA A 180 0.28 -10.66 -10.00
N MET A 181 0.90 -10.78 -8.82
CA MET A 181 1.42 -12.06 -8.32
C MET A 181 0.38 -12.69 -7.37
N PRO A 182 0.06 -14.00 -7.51
CA PRO A 182 -0.75 -14.69 -6.53
C PRO A 182 -0.04 -14.72 -5.17
N LEU A 183 -0.71 -14.24 -4.12
CA LEU A 183 -0.17 -14.26 -2.75
C LEU A 183 -1.34 -14.23 -1.76
N ALA A 184 -1.44 -15.24 -0.89
CA ALA A 184 -2.54 -15.32 0.08
C ALA A 184 -2.55 -14.10 1.01
N ALA A 185 -3.73 -13.67 1.46
CA ALA A 185 -3.90 -12.50 2.32
C ALA A 185 -3.02 -12.56 3.58
N ARG A 186 -2.88 -13.75 4.18
CA ARG A 186 -1.99 -13.96 5.32
C ARG A 186 -0.50 -13.75 5.00
N GLN A 187 -0.07 -14.13 3.81
CA GLN A 187 1.32 -13.93 3.38
C GLN A 187 1.57 -12.48 3.01
N GLU A 188 0.60 -11.83 2.36
CA GLU A 188 0.65 -10.41 2.01
C GLU A 188 0.76 -9.55 3.27
N ALA A 189 -0.13 -9.71 4.24
CA ALA A 189 -0.12 -8.91 5.46
C ALA A 189 1.18 -9.12 6.26
N LEU A 190 1.69 -10.35 6.28
CA LEU A 190 2.95 -10.65 6.95
C LEU A 190 4.14 -9.98 6.24
N LEU A 191 4.19 -10.05 4.91
CA LEU A 191 5.24 -9.48 4.09
C LEU A 191 5.27 -7.95 4.24
N ASP A 192 4.12 -7.32 4.08
CA ASP A 192 3.97 -5.86 4.08
C ASP A 192 4.41 -5.29 5.43
N LEU A 193 3.78 -5.76 6.52
CA LEU A 193 4.12 -5.34 7.88
C LEU A 193 5.56 -5.64 8.25
N LEU A 194 6.14 -6.76 7.79
CA LEU A 194 7.53 -7.08 8.05
C LEU A 194 8.45 -6.03 7.45
N ILE A 195 8.28 -5.70 6.17
CA ILE A 195 9.15 -4.73 5.49
C ILE A 195 8.99 -3.34 6.10
N GLU A 196 7.75 -2.92 6.36
CA GLU A 196 7.45 -1.63 6.97
C GLU A 196 8.03 -1.48 8.39
N GLN A 197 8.07 -2.56 9.18
CA GLN A 197 8.58 -2.52 10.56
C GLN A 197 10.06 -2.91 10.69
N THR A 198 10.73 -3.23 9.58
CA THR A 198 12.16 -3.59 9.57
C THR A 198 12.98 -2.64 8.71
N VAL A 199 12.82 -2.71 7.39
CA VAL A 199 13.61 -1.92 6.42
C VAL A 199 13.34 -0.43 6.60
N GLY A 200 12.08 -0.02 6.78
CA GLY A 200 11.69 1.38 6.96
C GLY A 200 12.39 2.06 8.15
N PRO A 201 12.22 1.57 9.39
CA PRO A 201 12.88 2.13 10.57
C PRO A 201 14.41 2.15 10.49
N TYR A 202 15.01 1.11 9.90
CA TYR A 202 16.47 1.08 9.70
C TYR A 202 16.95 2.17 8.75
N LEU A 203 16.29 2.32 7.60
CA LEU A 203 16.63 3.36 6.62
C LEU A 203 16.42 4.75 7.22
N GLY A 204 15.28 4.99 7.87
CA GLY A 204 14.98 6.26 8.52
C GLY A 204 15.99 6.62 9.62
N THR A 205 16.37 5.64 10.44
CA THR A 205 17.39 5.84 11.49
C THR A 205 18.76 6.13 10.89
N ALA A 206 19.15 5.41 9.82
CA ALA A 206 20.41 5.65 9.15
C ALA A 206 20.50 7.07 8.56
N ILE A 207 19.43 7.56 7.92
CA ILE A 207 19.35 8.91 7.38
C ILE A 207 19.50 9.96 8.51
N GLN A 208 18.76 9.78 9.61
CA GLN A 208 18.82 10.70 10.76
C GLN A 208 20.21 10.75 11.40
N LEU A 209 20.84 9.58 11.63
CA LEU A 209 22.18 9.51 12.20
C LEU A 209 23.23 10.10 11.26
N ALA A 210 23.16 9.81 9.96
CA ALA A 210 24.09 10.36 8.97
C ALA A 210 24.00 11.88 8.92
N PHE A 211 22.78 12.43 8.91
CA PHE A 211 22.54 13.87 8.95
C PHE A 211 23.14 14.53 10.20
N MET A 212 22.79 14.01 11.39
CA MET A 212 23.27 14.57 12.66
C MET A 212 24.81 14.54 12.75
N MET A 213 25.43 13.44 12.34
CA MET A 213 26.88 13.29 12.33
C MET A 213 27.55 14.23 11.32
N GLY A 214 27.00 14.35 10.11
CA GLY A 214 27.54 15.21 9.06
C GLY A 214 27.49 16.69 9.45
N VAL A 215 26.34 17.15 9.93
CA VAL A 215 26.17 18.53 10.43
C VAL A 215 27.08 18.77 11.64
N GLY A 216 27.16 17.82 12.58
CA GLY A 216 28.08 17.91 13.72
C GLY A 216 29.56 17.98 13.33
N ALA A 217 29.93 17.40 12.18
CA ALA A 217 31.26 17.50 11.60
C ALA A 217 31.49 18.78 10.75
N GLY A 218 30.50 19.67 10.66
CA GLY A 218 30.57 20.94 9.95
C GLY A 218 30.16 20.89 8.48
N LEU A 219 29.53 19.81 8.01
CA LEU A 219 28.96 19.76 6.66
C LEU A 219 27.70 20.62 6.58
N PRO A 220 27.45 21.34 5.46
CA PRO A 220 26.22 22.11 5.29
C PRO A 220 24.99 21.20 5.33
N ALA A 221 23.97 21.58 6.11
CA ALA A 221 22.75 20.78 6.27
C ALA A 221 22.00 20.58 4.94
N GLU A 222 21.99 21.61 4.08
CA GLU A 222 21.40 21.57 2.74
C GLU A 222 22.12 20.56 1.84
N ALA A 223 23.46 20.54 1.91
CA ALA A 223 24.26 19.56 1.17
C ALA A 223 23.99 18.13 1.65
N MET A 224 23.79 17.93 2.96
CA MET A 224 23.45 16.61 3.52
C MET A 224 22.11 16.09 2.97
N VAL A 225 21.04 16.88 2.97
CA VAL A 225 19.73 16.43 2.45
C VAL A 225 19.73 16.25 0.92
N LEU A 226 20.51 17.05 0.19
CA LEU A 226 20.74 16.88 -1.25
C LEU A 226 21.45 15.57 -1.57
N GLU A 227 22.55 15.28 -0.88
CA GLU A 227 23.32 14.06 -1.08
C GLU A 227 22.50 12.80 -0.74
N MET A 228 21.69 12.85 0.31
CA MET A 228 20.94 11.67 0.77
C MET A 228 19.67 11.38 -0.04
N TYR A 229 18.89 12.38 -0.46
CA TYR A 229 17.64 12.07 -1.19
C TYR A 229 17.10 13.18 -2.08
N MET A 230 17.30 14.46 -1.76
CA MET A 230 16.65 15.53 -2.53
C MET A 230 17.19 15.66 -3.96
N SER A 231 18.43 15.22 -4.24
CA SER A 231 18.98 15.18 -5.61
C SER A 231 18.34 14.12 -6.51
N GLY A 232 17.69 13.11 -5.91
CA GLY A 232 17.19 11.92 -6.62
C GLY A 232 18.25 10.89 -7.00
N GLU A 233 19.54 11.11 -6.69
CA GLU A 233 20.61 10.16 -7.02
C GLU A 233 20.40 8.81 -6.32
N MET A 234 20.17 8.81 -5.01
CA MET A 234 19.85 7.58 -4.26
C MET A 234 18.56 6.91 -4.74
N ALA A 235 17.55 7.68 -5.18
CA ALA A 235 16.33 7.10 -5.75
C ALA A 235 16.61 6.33 -7.05
N ARG A 236 17.55 6.81 -7.88
CA ARG A 236 18.00 6.07 -9.07
C ARG A 236 18.74 4.78 -8.73
N THR A 237 19.42 4.71 -7.58
CA THR A 237 20.01 3.45 -7.12
C THR A 237 18.93 2.39 -6.87
N PHE A 238 17.82 2.74 -6.23
CA PHE A 238 16.69 1.82 -6.07
C PHE A 238 16.03 1.46 -7.41
N GLN A 239 15.96 2.41 -8.36
CA GLN A 239 15.52 2.11 -9.72
C GLN A 239 16.45 1.10 -10.41
N ALA A 240 17.77 1.24 -10.26
CA ALA A 240 18.74 0.28 -10.78
C ALA A 240 18.56 -1.11 -10.16
N PHE A 241 18.16 -1.22 -8.90
CA PHE A 241 17.83 -2.51 -8.27
C PHE A 241 16.68 -3.20 -9.00
N ALA A 242 15.66 -2.45 -9.39
CA ALA A 242 14.50 -2.97 -10.10
C ALA A 242 14.82 -3.35 -11.56
N GLU A 243 15.71 -2.61 -12.22
CA GLU A 243 16.03 -2.79 -13.64
C GLU A 243 17.12 -3.83 -13.89
N ALA A 244 18.19 -3.80 -13.09
CA ALA A 244 19.36 -4.68 -13.26
C ALA A 244 19.43 -5.81 -12.24
N GLY A 245 18.73 -5.67 -11.10
CA GLY A 245 18.84 -6.57 -9.96
C GLY A 245 19.76 -6.00 -8.87
N PHE A 246 19.46 -6.35 -7.62
CA PHE A 246 20.12 -5.77 -6.44
C PHE A 246 21.66 -5.87 -6.49
N MET A 247 22.21 -7.06 -6.73
CA MET A 247 23.67 -7.26 -6.77
C MET A 247 24.31 -6.71 -8.04
N GLU A 248 23.66 -6.86 -9.19
CA GLU A 248 24.19 -6.40 -10.49
C GLU A 248 24.28 -4.87 -10.57
N SER A 249 23.31 -4.18 -9.96
CA SER A 249 23.29 -2.71 -9.89
C SER A 249 24.53 -2.10 -9.21
N VAL A 250 25.25 -2.87 -8.38
CA VAL A 250 26.49 -2.39 -7.73
C VAL A 250 27.52 -1.98 -8.79
N GLY A 251 27.55 -2.67 -9.92
CA GLY A 251 28.44 -2.36 -11.05
C GLY A 251 28.20 -1.00 -11.69
N TRP A 252 27.07 -0.33 -11.41
CA TRP A 252 26.72 0.98 -11.99
C TRP A 252 27.32 2.15 -11.19
N HIS A 253 27.94 1.88 -10.04
CA HIS A 253 28.59 2.87 -9.21
C HIS A 253 30.09 2.97 -9.51
N GLY A 254 30.70 4.12 -9.26
CA GLY A 254 32.16 4.29 -9.38
C GLY A 254 32.94 3.43 -8.36
N ALA A 255 34.20 3.13 -8.67
CA ALA A 255 35.03 2.22 -7.86
C ALA A 255 35.14 2.63 -6.37
N VAL A 256 35.13 3.94 -6.08
CA VAL A 256 35.14 4.47 -4.70
C VAL A 256 33.88 4.06 -3.93
N ALA A 257 32.71 4.21 -4.55
CA ALA A 257 31.43 3.86 -3.95
C ALA A 257 31.28 2.35 -3.79
N GLN A 258 31.72 1.56 -4.78
CA GLN A 258 31.73 0.10 -4.67
C GLN A 258 32.61 -0.38 -3.52
N TYR A 259 33.84 0.12 -3.43
CA TYR A 259 34.78 -0.24 -2.36
C TYR A 259 34.26 0.20 -0.99
N GLY A 260 33.90 1.48 -0.85
CA GLY A 260 33.42 2.05 0.41
C GLY A 260 32.14 1.37 0.89
N GLY A 261 31.15 1.22 0.00
CA GLY A 261 29.90 0.53 0.30
C GLY A 261 30.10 -0.92 0.71
N PHE A 262 30.95 -1.66 -0.01
CA PHE A 262 31.22 -3.07 0.30
C PHE A 262 31.90 -3.24 1.66
N VAL A 263 32.96 -2.48 1.95
CA VAL A 263 33.67 -2.58 3.24
C VAL A 263 32.75 -2.23 4.40
N ARG A 264 31.97 -1.14 4.31
CA ARG A 264 31.01 -0.77 5.36
C ARG A 264 29.88 -1.79 5.53
N THR A 265 29.44 -2.44 4.45
CA THR A 265 28.45 -3.52 4.50
C THR A 265 28.94 -4.76 5.28
N LEU A 266 30.26 -4.96 5.39
CA LEU A 266 30.85 -6.01 6.23
C LEU A 266 30.90 -5.64 7.72
N GLU A 267 30.84 -4.34 8.04
CA GLU A 267 30.88 -3.83 9.42
C GLU A 267 29.49 -3.73 10.06
N VAL A 268 28.41 -3.78 9.26
CA VAL A 268 27.03 -3.78 9.78
C VAL A 268 26.81 -5.01 10.67
N ASP A 269 26.28 -4.80 11.88
CA ASP A 269 25.93 -5.89 12.80
C ASP A 269 24.70 -6.66 12.29
N ARG A 270 24.98 -7.67 11.45
CA ARG A 270 23.98 -8.54 10.84
C ARG A 270 23.26 -9.41 11.86
N GLU A 271 23.92 -9.79 12.95
CA GLU A 271 23.31 -10.64 13.96
C GLU A 271 22.27 -9.87 14.78
N ALA A 272 22.58 -8.63 15.17
CA ALA A 272 21.61 -7.77 15.85
C ALA A 272 20.41 -7.47 14.94
N MET A 273 20.65 -7.14 13.68
CA MET A 273 19.59 -6.91 12.70
C MET A 273 18.72 -8.15 12.51
N HIS A 274 19.34 -9.34 12.33
CA HIS A 274 18.61 -10.60 12.19
C HIS A 274 17.76 -10.94 13.42
N ARG A 275 18.28 -10.72 14.64
CA ARG A 275 17.51 -10.91 15.88
C ARG A 275 16.30 -9.99 15.94
N MET A 276 16.47 -8.71 15.59
CA MET A 276 15.38 -7.76 15.61
C MET A 276 14.31 -8.12 14.56
N PHE A 277 14.71 -8.41 13.33
CA PHE A 277 13.78 -8.77 12.26
C PHE A 277 13.03 -10.07 12.58
N GLY A 278 13.71 -11.04 13.19
CA GLY A 278 13.09 -12.27 13.68
C GLY A 278 12.04 -12.01 14.77
N ALA A 279 12.32 -11.11 15.72
CA ALA A 279 11.36 -10.75 16.76
C ALA A 279 10.11 -10.03 16.19
N VAL A 280 10.31 -9.11 15.24
CA VAL A 280 9.22 -8.43 14.51
C VAL A 280 8.37 -9.44 13.76
N LEU A 281 9.00 -10.37 13.04
CA LEU A 281 8.30 -11.42 12.31
C LEU A 281 7.41 -12.26 13.23
N GLU A 282 7.92 -12.71 14.38
CA GLU A 282 7.15 -13.53 15.31
C GLU A 282 6.02 -12.75 16.00
N ASP A 283 6.24 -11.47 16.31
CA ASP A 283 5.18 -10.60 16.85
C ASP A 283 4.04 -10.39 15.85
N ILE A 284 4.36 -10.16 14.57
CA ILE A 284 3.36 -10.06 13.50
C ILE A 284 2.65 -11.42 13.32
N ARG A 285 3.39 -12.53 13.17
CA ARG A 285 2.82 -13.87 12.97
C ARG A 285 1.89 -14.29 14.11
N GLY A 286 2.21 -13.90 15.35
CA GLY A 286 1.40 -14.14 16.55
C GLY A 286 0.24 -13.16 16.74
N GLY A 287 0.03 -12.22 15.82
CA GLY A 287 -1.00 -11.18 15.90
C GLY A 287 -0.78 -10.16 17.02
N GLY A 288 0.44 -10.11 17.59
CA GLY A 288 0.80 -9.18 18.66
C GLY A 288 0.68 -7.74 18.21
N PHE A 289 1.29 -7.41 17.07
CA PHE A 289 1.12 -6.11 16.42
C PHE A 289 -0.35 -5.78 16.17
N ALA A 290 -1.11 -6.69 15.54
CA ALA A 290 -2.50 -6.43 15.17
C ALA A 290 -3.38 -6.09 16.38
N ARG A 291 -3.24 -6.83 17.49
CA ARG A 291 -3.94 -6.52 18.74
C ARG A 291 -3.59 -5.15 19.30
N ARG A 292 -2.31 -4.76 19.30
CA ARG A 292 -1.88 -3.45 19.79
C ARG A 292 -2.37 -2.31 18.90
N PHE A 293 -2.37 -2.51 17.58
CA PHE A 293 -2.86 -1.48 16.65
C PHE A 293 -4.38 -1.27 16.76
N GLN A 294 -5.16 -2.34 16.96
CA GLN A 294 -6.59 -2.22 17.26
C GLN A 294 -6.85 -1.49 18.59
N GLN A 295 -6.03 -1.74 19.62
CA GLN A 295 -6.10 -1.01 20.89
C GLN A 295 -5.73 0.47 20.75
N GLU A 296 -4.72 0.77 19.94
CA GLU A 296 -4.29 2.13 19.60
C GLU A 296 -5.43 2.91 18.92
N HIS A 297 -6.11 2.29 17.95
CA HIS A 297 -7.28 2.87 17.30
C HIS A 297 -8.42 3.14 18.30
N ALA A 298 -8.77 2.14 19.12
CA ALA A 298 -9.80 2.29 20.15
C ALA A 298 -9.47 3.37 21.21
N ALA A 299 -8.19 3.67 21.40
CA ALA A 299 -7.71 4.73 22.29
C ALA A 299 -7.66 6.12 21.62
N GLY A 300 -8.04 6.24 20.35
CA GLY A 300 -8.00 7.50 19.60
C GLY A 300 -6.60 7.90 19.11
N TYR A 301 -5.74 6.92 18.83
CA TYR A 301 -4.39 7.08 18.26
C TYR A 301 -3.41 8.01 19.03
N PRO A 302 -3.15 7.79 20.33
CA PRO A 302 -2.17 8.58 21.08
C PRO A 302 -0.74 8.59 20.47
N THR A 303 -0.33 7.49 19.84
CA THR A 303 0.95 7.35 19.13
C THR A 303 0.97 8.18 17.85
N LEU A 304 -0.12 8.23 17.08
CA LEU A 304 -0.18 9.13 15.91
C LEU A 304 -0.13 10.60 16.34
N ALA A 305 -0.80 10.97 17.43
CA ALA A 305 -0.68 12.32 17.99
C ALA A 305 0.77 12.66 18.40
N ALA A 306 1.52 11.70 18.94
CA ALA A 306 2.93 11.87 19.25
C ALA A 306 3.79 12.02 17.98
N ILE A 307 3.50 11.25 16.93
CA ILE A 307 4.18 11.36 15.62
C ILE A 307 3.93 12.76 15.02
N GLU A 308 2.68 13.24 15.03
CA GLU A 308 2.36 14.58 14.54
C GLU A 308 3.05 15.67 15.37
N ALA A 309 3.16 15.51 16.69
CA ALA A 309 3.92 16.44 17.52
C ALA A 309 5.41 16.47 17.15
N VAL A 310 6.03 15.32 16.88
CA VAL A 310 7.43 15.24 16.43
C VAL A 310 7.61 15.88 15.05
N LYS A 311 6.69 15.61 14.10
CA LYS A 311 6.70 16.25 12.77
C LYS A 311 6.56 17.77 12.87
N ALA A 312 5.65 18.25 13.71
CA ALA A 312 5.36 19.67 13.88
C ALA A 312 6.47 20.43 14.62
N ALA A 313 7.21 19.76 15.51
CA ALA A 313 8.32 20.38 16.23
C ALA A 313 9.44 20.89 15.30
N GLY A 314 9.53 20.34 14.09
CA GLY A 314 10.60 20.65 13.15
C GLY A 314 11.95 20.11 13.62
N THR A 315 12.84 19.88 12.68
CA THR A 315 14.22 19.49 12.91
C THR A 315 15.14 20.32 12.03
N LEU A 316 16.43 20.37 12.37
CA LEU A 316 17.44 20.98 11.48
C LEU A 316 17.39 20.38 10.06
N MET A 317 16.98 19.12 9.93
CA MET A 317 16.80 18.44 8.65
C MET A 317 15.61 19.01 7.87
N THR A 318 14.43 19.11 8.48
CA THR A 318 13.24 19.65 7.82
C THR A 318 13.39 21.13 7.47
N GLU A 319 14.10 21.89 8.30
CA GLU A 319 14.45 23.27 7.97
C GLU A 319 15.40 23.35 6.77
N ALA A 320 16.40 22.46 6.67
CA ALA A 320 17.30 22.40 5.53
C ALA A 320 16.56 22.06 4.24
N GLU A 321 15.66 21.07 4.28
CA GLU A 321 14.78 20.74 3.15
C GLU A 321 13.95 21.95 2.70
N SER A 322 13.36 22.67 3.66
CA SER A 322 12.54 23.85 3.38
C SER A 322 13.36 24.96 2.73
N ARG A 323 14.60 25.20 3.20
CA ARG A 323 15.52 26.18 2.60
C ARG A 323 15.93 25.79 1.19
N VAL A 324 16.19 24.50 0.94
CA VAL A 324 16.50 24.00 -0.42
C VAL A 324 15.31 24.23 -1.35
N ARG A 325 14.08 23.85 -0.96
CA ARG A 325 12.88 24.06 -1.78
C ARG A 325 12.67 25.55 -2.09
N ALA A 326 12.69 26.39 -1.06
CA ALA A 326 12.48 27.83 -1.20
C ALA A 326 13.55 28.55 -2.04
N ALA A 327 14.76 27.99 -2.17
CA ALA A 327 15.81 28.54 -3.03
C ALA A 327 15.66 28.18 -4.52
N LEU A 328 14.78 27.22 -4.83
CA LEU A 328 14.52 26.73 -6.19
C LEU A 328 13.18 27.25 -6.77
N ASP A 329 12.28 27.71 -5.90
CA ASP A 329 11.02 28.39 -6.26
C ASP A 329 11.27 29.84 -6.75
#